data_AF-A0A3S8XGA6-F1
#
_entry.id   AF-A0A3S8XGA6-F1
#
_cell.length_a   1.000
_cell.length_b   1.000
_cell.length_c   1.000
_cell.angle_alpha   90.00
_cell.angle_beta   90.00
_cell.angle_gamma   90.00
#
_symmetry.space_group_name_H-M   'P 1'
#
loop_
_entity.id
_entity.type
_entity.pdbx_description
1 polymer ?
#
loop_
_entity_poly.entity_id
_entity_poly.type
_entity_poly.pdbx_seq_one_letter_code
_entity_poly.pdbx_strand_id
1 'polypeptide(L)'
;MKMRTEKQIYDTILNFAKADDRIRVVTLEGSRTNINIIPDDFQDYDITFFVTDMQSFINSDEWLNVFGERLIMQKPEDMELFPKEEKGYSYLMLFWDGVKIDLTLLPLEVLDEYFTWDKLVKLLLDKDNRVTNIPVPTDEDYYIEH
;
A
#
# COMPACT_ATOMS: atom_id res chain seq x y z
N MET A 1 -14.18 -5.62 19.59
CA MET A 1 -14.44 -5.92 18.17
C MET A 1 -13.64 -7.16 17.78
N LYS A 2 -14.10 -7.94 16.80
CA LYS A 2 -13.32 -9.05 16.25
C LYS A 2 -12.46 -8.52 15.11
N MET A 3 -11.16 -8.81 15.14
CA MET A 3 -10.22 -8.44 14.08
C MET A 3 -10.61 -9.08 12.75
N ARG A 4 -10.55 -8.32 11.65
CA ARG A 4 -10.70 -8.87 10.30
C ARG A 4 -9.56 -9.84 9.99
N THR A 5 -9.91 -10.90 9.27
CA THR A 5 -8.92 -11.86 8.74
C THR A 5 -8.17 -11.27 7.56
N GLU A 6 -6.96 -11.78 7.29
CA GLU A 6 -6.16 -11.41 6.13
C GLU A 6 -6.95 -11.48 4.81
N LYS A 7 -7.72 -12.56 4.62
CA LYS A 7 -8.58 -12.72 3.45
C LYS A 7 -9.57 -11.56 3.31
N GLN A 8 -10.23 -11.15 4.40
CA GLN A 8 -11.18 -10.04 4.37
C GLN A 8 -10.51 -8.71 4.02
N ILE A 9 -9.27 -8.50 4.47
CA ILE A 9 -8.50 -7.29 4.19
C ILE A 9 -8.12 -7.25 2.71
N TYR A 10 -7.51 -8.31 2.18
CA TYR A 10 -7.17 -8.39 0.75
C TYR A 10 -8.40 -8.34 -0.16
N ASP A 11 -9.50 -9.03 0.19
CA ASP A 11 -10.73 -8.95 -0.58
C ASP A 11 -11.24 -7.50 -0.64
N THR A 12 -11.21 -6.77 0.48
CA THR A 12 -11.66 -5.37 0.53
C THR A 12 -10.79 -4.48 -0.36
N ILE A 13 -9.46 -4.58 -0.24
CA ILE A 13 -8.48 -3.83 -1.05
C ILE A 13 -8.66 -4.12 -2.53
N LEU A 14 -8.67 -5.39 -2.91
CA LEU A 14 -8.74 -5.81 -4.31
C LEU A 14 -10.10 -5.53 -4.93
N ASN A 15 -11.20 -5.65 -4.18
CA ASN A 15 -12.52 -5.33 -4.71
C ASN A 15 -12.66 -3.82 -4.96
N PHE A 16 -12.17 -2.98 -4.04
CA PHE A 16 -12.13 -1.53 -4.25
C PHE A 16 -11.27 -1.18 -5.48
N ALA A 17 -10.03 -1.68 -5.51
CA ALA A 17 -9.12 -1.43 -6.62
C ALA A 17 -9.65 -1.91 -7.96
N LYS A 18 -10.33 -3.07 -8.02
CA LYS A 18 -10.96 -3.57 -9.26
C LYS A 18 -12.11 -2.69 -9.74
N ALA A 19 -12.93 -2.19 -8.81
CA ALA A 19 -14.10 -1.38 -9.12
C ALA A 19 -13.75 0.07 -9.53
N ASP A 20 -12.63 0.61 -9.06
CA ASP A 20 -12.20 1.98 -9.38
C ASP A 20 -11.26 2.01 -10.58
N ASP A 21 -11.72 2.59 -11.70
CA ASP A 21 -10.93 2.66 -12.94
C ASP A 21 -9.66 3.50 -12.83
N ARG A 22 -9.57 4.39 -11.84
CA ARG A 22 -8.39 5.22 -11.61
C ARG A 22 -7.22 4.40 -11.06
N ILE A 23 -7.48 3.28 -10.38
CA ILE A 23 -6.46 2.37 -9.85
C ILE A 23 -6.14 1.33 -10.92
N ARG A 24 -4.88 1.26 -11.35
CA ARG A 24 -4.44 0.36 -12.44
C ARG A 24 -3.56 -0.78 -11.97
N VAL A 25 -2.70 -0.53 -11.00
CA VAL A 25 -1.80 -1.53 -10.41
C VAL A 25 -1.88 -1.44 -8.90
N VAL A 26 -1.84 -2.60 -8.23
CA VAL A 26 -1.77 -2.73 -6.77
C VAL A 26 -0.60 -3.62 -6.41
N THR A 27 0.24 -3.14 -5.50
CA THR A 27 1.34 -3.89 -4.92
C THR A 27 1.19 -3.96 -3.40
N LEU A 28 1.78 -5.00 -2.82
CA LEU A 28 2.00 -5.17 -1.39
C LEU A 28 3.49 -5.06 -1.14
N GLU A 29 3.87 -4.31 -0.11
CA GLU A 29 5.25 -4.08 0.28
C GLU A 29 5.55 -4.64 1.68
N GLY A 30 6.79 -4.46 2.11
CA GLY A 30 7.18 -4.61 3.49
C GLY A 30 7.14 -6.05 4.00
N SER A 31 7.00 -6.17 5.31
CA SER A 31 7.28 -7.43 6.02
C SER A 31 6.38 -8.61 5.58
N ARG A 32 5.16 -8.35 5.09
CA ARG A 32 4.24 -9.39 4.62
C ARG A 32 4.67 -10.07 3.32
N THR A 33 5.63 -9.50 2.59
CA THR A 33 6.22 -10.15 1.41
C THR A 33 7.47 -10.96 1.74
N ASN A 34 8.04 -10.78 2.93
CA ASN A 34 9.24 -11.46 3.36
C ASN A 34 8.94 -12.92 3.77
N ILE A 35 9.46 -13.87 3.00
CA ILE A 35 9.29 -15.31 3.23
C ILE A 35 10.15 -15.85 4.39
N ASN A 36 11.11 -15.07 4.88
CA ASN A 36 12.06 -15.48 5.91
C ASN A 36 11.57 -15.18 7.34
N ILE A 37 10.46 -14.46 7.50
CA ILE A 37 9.88 -14.14 8.81
C ILE A 37 8.58 -14.88 9.05
N ILE A 38 8.29 -15.17 10.32
CA ILE A 38 7.02 -15.79 10.72
C ILE A 38 5.95 -14.69 10.75
N PRO A 39 4.84 -14.83 10.00
CA PRO A 39 3.79 -13.83 10.02
C PRO A 39 3.17 -13.66 11.40
N ASP A 40 2.83 -12.43 11.75
CA ASP A 40 2.16 -12.09 13.01
C ASP A 40 1.05 -11.03 12.83
N ASP A 41 0.25 -10.86 13.89
CA ASP A 41 -0.91 -9.97 13.91
C ASP A 41 -0.56 -8.48 13.97
N PHE A 42 0.71 -8.12 14.19
CA PHE A 42 1.21 -6.75 14.27
C PHE A 42 1.78 -6.25 12.95
N GLN A 43 1.93 -7.11 11.94
CA GLN A 43 2.39 -6.70 10.62
C GLN A 43 1.36 -5.80 9.93
N ASP A 44 1.85 -4.68 9.41
CA ASP A 44 1.06 -3.71 8.68
C ASP A 44 0.74 -4.24 7.26
N TYR A 45 -0.28 -3.68 6.63
CA TYR A 45 -0.54 -3.91 5.20
C TYR A 45 -0.04 -2.70 4.43
N ASP A 46 1.22 -2.78 3.97
CA ASP A 46 1.85 -1.77 3.13
C ASP A 46 1.34 -1.91 1.68
N ILE A 47 0.37 -1.10 1.30
CA ILE A 47 -0.34 -1.21 0.01
C ILE A 47 -0.02 0.02 -0.84
N THR A 48 0.41 -0.22 -2.08
CA THR A 48 0.60 0.86 -3.04
C THR A 48 -0.41 0.75 -4.19
N PHE A 49 -1.14 1.83 -4.43
CA PHE A 49 -2.03 2.00 -5.58
C PHE A 49 -1.37 2.90 -6.61
N PHE A 50 -1.16 2.37 -7.82
CA PHE A 50 -0.75 3.17 -8.97
C PHE A 50 -2.00 3.70 -9.67
N VAL A 51 -2.11 5.02 -9.70
CA VAL A 51 -3.33 5.72 -10.10
C VAL A 51 -3.12 6.65 -11.29
N THR A 52 -4.19 6.84 -12.08
CA THR A 52 -4.21 7.78 -13.21
C THR A 52 -4.55 9.21 -12.79
N ASP A 53 -5.19 9.39 -11.63
CA ASP A 53 -5.62 10.69 -11.12
C ASP A 53 -5.47 10.73 -9.59
N MET A 54 -4.26 11.05 -9.14
CA MET A 54 -3.94 11.12 -7.72
C MET A 54 -4.71 12.24 -6.99
N GLN A 55 -4.91 13.38 -7.66
CA GLN A 55 -5.57 14.54 -7.03
C GLN A 55 -7.03 14.24 -6.68
N SER A 56 -7.72 13.42 -7.49
CA SER A 56 -9.09 13.01 -7.19
C SER A 56 -9.23 12.20 -5.89
N PHE A 57 -8.18 11.49 -5.46
CA PHE A 57 -8.16 10.79 -4.17
C PHE A 57 -7.76 11.73 -3.03
N ILE A 58 -6.81 12.65 -3.27
CA ILE A 58 -6.35 13.62 -2.25
C ILE A 58 -7.45 14.65 -1.91
N ASN A 59 -8.31 14.99 -2.86
CA ASN A 59 -9.38 15.96 -2.67
C ASN A 59 -10.49 15.51 -1.69
N SER A 60 -10.59 14.21 -1.41
CA SER A 60 -11.60 13.68 -0.49
C SER A 60 -11.12 12.37 0.12
N ASP A 61 -11.13 12.28 1.45
CA ASP A 61 -10.76 11.07 2.18
C ASP A 61 -11.93 10.06 2.28
N GLU A 62 -13.13 10.37 1.74
CA GLU A 62 -14.33 9.53 1.91
C GLU A 62 -14.21 8.13 1.31
N TRP A 63 -13.43 7.97 0.23
CA TRP A 63 -13.23 6.66 -0.40
C TRP A 63 -12.55 5.66 0.53
N LEU A 64 -11.76 6.12 1.50
CA LEU A 64 -11.11 5.28 2.50
C LEU A 64 -12.12 4.59 3.44
N ASN A 65 -13.37 5.05 3.48
CA ASN A 65 -14.41 4.48 4.36
C ASN A 65 -14.73 3.00 4.03
N VAL A 66 -14.43 2.56 2.81
CA VAL A 66 -14.59 1.15 2.40
C VAL A 66 -13.71 0.22 3.24
N PHE A 67 -12.59 0.71 3.78
CA PHE A 67 -11.66 -0.07 4.58
C PHE A 67 -12.09 -0.21 6.05
N GLY A 68 -13.19 0.40 6.46
CA GLY A 68 -13.75 0.30 7.80
C GLY A 68 -13.55 1.55 8.66
N GLU A 69 -13.95 1.44 9.93
CA GLU A 69 -13.91 2.54 10.87
C GLU A 69 -12.48 2.77 11.39
N ARG A 70 -11.91 3.93 11.05
CA ARG A 70 -10.56 4.33 11.42
C ARG A 70 -10.55 4.82 12.87
N LEU A 71 -9.59 4.34 13.66
CA LEU A 71 -9.28 4.87 14.98
C LEU A 71 -8.40 6.13 14.86
N ILE A 72 -7.39 6.07 14.00
CA ILE A 72 -6.52 7.21 13.67
C ILE A 72 -6.07 7.10 12.21
N MET A 73 -5.83 8.26 11.59
CA MET A 73 -5.23 8.39 10.26
C MET A 73 -4.21 9.52 10.27
N GLN A 74 -3.05 9.28 9.66
CA GLN A 74 -2.04 10.31 9.39
C GLN A 74 -1.79 10.40 7.89
N LYS A 75 -1.49 11.61 7.42
CA LYS A 75 -1.16 11.93 6.03
C LYS A 75 0.18 12.66 6.03
N PRO A 76 1.32 11.95 6.04
CA PRO A 76 2.66 12.53 6.19
C PRO A 76 2.91 13.72 5.24
N GLU A 77 2.46 13.60 3.99
CA GLU A 77 2.65 14.63 2.97
C GLU A 77 1.70 15.83 3.15
N ASP A 78 0.66 15.74 3.97
CA ASP A 78 -0.30 16.83 4.24
C ASP A 78 0.02 17.58 5.54
N MET A 79 1.18 17.33 6.15
CA MET A 79 1.60 17.99 7.37
C MET A 79 2.36 19.28 7.07
N GLU A 80 1.93 20.40 7.65
CA GLU A 80 2.61 21.71 7.49
C GLU A 80 4.08 21.70 7.99
N LEU A 81 4.41 20.80 8.91
CA LEU A 81 5.72 20.72 9.56
C LEU A 81 6.79 20.01 8.70
N PHE A 82 6.40 19.26 7.67
CA PHE A 82 7.30 18.51 6.82
C PHE A 82 7.02 18.84 5.34
N PRO A 83 8.02 19.28 4.56
CA PRO A 83 7.81 19.57 3.15
C PRO A 83 7.44 18.29 2.37
N LYS A 84 6.55 18.43 1.38
CA LYS A 84 6.24 17.37 0.40
C LYS A 84 7.46 17.11 -0.47
N GLU A 85 8.34 16.21 -0.04
CA GLU A 85 9.51 15.81 -0.84
C GLU A 85 9.26 14.57 -1.71
N GLU A 86 8.17 13.84 -1.48
CA GLU A 86 7.95 12.54 -2.12
C GLU A 86 6.99 12.58 -3.31
N LYS A 87 7.21 11.68 -4.28
CA LYS A 87 6.39 11.53 -5.50
C LYS A 87 4.99 10.95 -5.21
N GLY A 88 4.76 10.45 -3.99
CA GLY A 88 3.52 9.80 -3.57
C GLY A 88 2.70 10.60 -2.56
N TYR A 89 1.60 10.00 -2.14
CA TYR A 89 0.77 10.49 -1.04
C TYR A 89 0.28 9.31 -0.21
N SER A 90 0.61 9.30 1.08
CA SER A 90 0.41 8.18 1.96
C SER A 90 -0.67 8.42 3.02
N TYR A 91 -1.34 7.33 3.39
CA TYR A 91 -2.36 7.28 4.45
C TYR A 91 -1.95 6.17 5.42
N LEU A 92 -1.46 6.56 6.59
CA LEU A 92 -1.13 5.62 7.66
C LEU A 92 -2.38 5.46 8.53
N MET A 93 -3.01 4.28 8.47
CA MET A 93 -4.33 4.06 9.07
C MET A 93 -4.30 2.92 10.09
N LEU A 94 -4.79 3.20 11.29
CA LEU A 94 -5.11 2.19 12.30
C LEU A 94 -6.63 2.13 12.47
N PHE A 95 -7.19 0.93 12.38
CA PHE A 95 -8.62 0.69 12.48
C PHE A 95 -9.02 0.22 13.88
N TRP A 96 -10.31 0.37 14.22
CA TRP A 96 -10.84 -0.04 15.54
C TRP A 96 -10.73 -1.54 15.83
N ASP A 97 -10.55 -2.36 14.79
CA ASP A 97 -10.35 -3.79 14.91
C ASP A 97 -8.87 -4.19 15.07
N GLY A 98 -7.97 -3.21 15.18
CA GLY A 98 -6.53 -3.38 15.41
C GLY A 98 -5.69 -3.52 14.15
N VAL A 99 -6.33 -3.67 12.99
CA VAL A 99 -5.64 -3.75 11.69
C VAL A 99 -4.98 -2.41 11.37
N LYS A 100 -3.79 -2.46 10.79
CA LYS A 100 -3.11 -1.31 10.21
C LYS A 100 -2.95 -1.46 8.71
N ILE A 101 -3.25 -0.40 7.97
CA ILE A 101 -3.04 -0.33 6.52
C ILE A 101 -2.30 0.97 6.25
N ASP A 102 -1.10 0.85 5.70
CA ASP A 102 -0.30 1.97 5.24
C ASP A 102 -0.45 1.99 3.72
N LEU A 103 -1.23 2.96 3.23
CA LEU A 103 -1.62 3.03 1.84
C LEU A 103 -0.93 4.19 1.14
N THR A 104 -0.15 3.91 0.10
CA THR A 104 0.51 4.91 -0.72
C THR A 104 -0.15 5.02 -2.09
N LEU A 105 -0.44 6.25 -2.52
CA LEU A 105 -0.80 6.56 -3.89
C LEU A 105 0.46 6.94 -4.66
N LEU A 106 0.68 6.30 -5.80
CA LEU A 106 1.74 6.67 -6.74
C LEU A 106 1.16 6.97 -8.13
N PRO A 107 1.72 7.95 -8.85
CA PRO A 107 1.42 8.14 -10.27
C PRO A 107 1.91 6.94 -11.10
N LEU A 108 1.21 6.58 -12.17
CA LEU A 108 1.63 5.45 -13.03
C LEU A 108 2.99 5.65 -13.68
N GLU A 109 3.39 6.90 -13.87
CA GLU A 109 4.63 7.32 -14.49
C GLU A 109 5.87 6.82 -13.74
N VAL A 110 5.74 6.49 -12.45
CA VAL A 110 6.85 5.96 -11.64
C VAL A 110 6.84 4.44 -11.52
N LEU A 111 5.90 3.72 -12.14
CA LEU A 111 5.75 2.27 -11.97
C LEU A 111 7.02 1.48 -12.33
N ASP A 112 7.69 1.84 -13.43
CA ASP A 112 8.91 1.16 -13.86
C ASP A 112 10.09 1.43 -12.91
N GLU A 113 10.17 2.65 -12.37
CA GLU A 113 11.20 3.07 -11.40
C GLU A 113 10.96 2.42 -10.04
N TYR A 114 9.70 2.31 -9.63
CA TYR A 114 9.27 1.84 -8.32
C TYR A 114 9.79 0.44 -7.96
N PHE A 115 9.82 -0.50 -8.92
CA PHE A 115 10.36 -1.85 -8.68
C PHE A 115 11.87 -1.88 -8.42
N THR A 116 12.55 -0.73 -8.49
CA THR A 116 13.95 -0.57 -8.13
C THR A 116 14.16 0.03 -6.73
N TRP A 117 13.10 0.52 -6.07
CA TRP A 117 13.19 1.20 -4.77
C TRP A 117 13.26 0.23 -3.59
N ASP A 118 12.42 -0.81 -3.60
CA ASP A 118 12.38 -1.84 -2.58
C ASP A 118 12.36 -3.23 -3.24
N LYS A 119 12.99 -4.20 -2.59
CA LYS A 119 13.00 -5.60 -3.00
C LYS A 119 11.88 -6.40 -2.36
N LEU A 120 11.21 -5.92 -1.32
CA LEU A 120 10.09 -6.59 -0.65
C LEU A 120 8.73 -6.24 -1.29
N VAL A 121 8.62 -6.38 -2.61
CA VAL A 121 7.43 -5.99 -3.38
C VAL A 121 6.72 -7.21 -3.99
N LYS A 122 5.41 -7.31 -3.80
CA LYS A 122 4.54 -8.32 -4.42
C LYS A 122 3.43 -7.67 -5.23
N LEU A 123 3.32 -8.05 -6.51
CA LEU A 123 2.20 -7.64 -7.35
C LEU A 123 0.89 -8.33 -6.92
N LEU A 124 -0.16 -7.55 -6.63
CA LEU A 124 -1.49 -8.06 -6.27
C LEU A 124 -2.51 -7.91 -7.41
N LEU A 125 -2.43 -6.82 -8.18
CA LEU A 125 -3.32 -6.54 -9.31
C LEU A 125 -2.57 -5.75 -10.38
N ASP A 126 -2.76 -6.12 -11.65
CA ASP A 126 -2.40 -5.31 -12.81
C ASP A 126 -3.54 -5.42 -13.84
N LYS A 127 -4.26 -4.32 -14.06
CA LYS A 127 -5.41 -4.30 -14.98
C LYS A 127 -5.01 -4.24 -16.44
N ASP A 128 -3.77 -3.83 -16.72
CA ASP A 128 -3.33 -3.46 -18.07
C ASP A 128 -2.13 -4.28 -18.56
N ASN A 129 -1.65 -5.23 -17.75
CA ASN A 129 -0.46 -6.05 -18.01
C ASN A 129 0.78 -5.19 -18.29
N ARG A 130 0.99 -4.14 -17.49
CA ARG A 130 2.14 -3.23 -17.56
C ARG A 130 3.39 -3.86 -16.95
N VAL A 131 3.23 -4.65 -15.90
CA VAL A 131 4.34 -5.26 -15.15
C VAL A 131 4.78 -6.54 -15.84
N THR A 132 5.93 -6.48 -16.52
CA THR A 132 6.46 -7.62 -17.29
C THR A 132 7.47 -8.45 -16.50
N ASN A 133 8.19 -7.84 -15.57
CA ASN A 133 9.15 -8.50 -14.69
C ASN A 133 8.85 -8.13 -13.23
N ILE A 134 8.26 -9.05 -12.49
CA ILE A 134 8.06 -8.89 -11.04
C ILE A 134 9.37 -9.31 -10.36
N PRO A 135 10.01 -8.43 -9.57
CA PRO A 135 11.17 -8.83 -8.78
C PRO A 135 10.76 -9.94 -7.78
N VAL A 136 11.67 -10.87 -7.51
CA VAL A 136 11.44 -11.87 -6.45
C VAL A 136 11.69 -11.19 -5.11
N PRO A 137 10.72 -11.21 -4.16
CA PRO A 137 10.94 -10.58 -2.88
C PRO A 137 12.17 -11.11 -2.15
N THR A 138 13.05 -10.22 -1.70
CA THR A 138 14.25 -10.55 -0.93
C THR A 138 14.51 -9.50 0.15
N ASP A 139 14.99 -9.94 1.31
CA ASP A 139 15.32 -9.10 2.46
C ASP A 139 16.84 -8.81 2.58
N GLU A 140 17.60 -9.05 1.51
CA GLU A 140 19.06 -8.89 1.48
C GLU A 140 19.54 -7.48 1.88
N ASP A 141 18.75 -6.45 1.58
CA ASP A 141 19.08 -5.06 1.94
C ASP A 141 18.96 -4.79 3.46
N TYR A 142 18.33 -5.71 4.21
CA TYR A 142 18.17 -5.62 5.66
C TYR A 142 19.16 -6.49 6.44
N TYR A 143 20.11 -7.15 5.77
CA TYR A 143 21.14 -7.94 6.44
C TYR A 143 22.18 -7.03 7.07
N ILE A 144 22.39 -7.17 8.38
CA ILE A 144 23.46 -6.47 9.09
C ILE A 144 24.76 -7.26 8.90
N GLU A 145 25.76 -6.66 8.24
CA GLU A 145 27.11 -7.24 8.21
C GLU A 145 27.74 -7.17 9.61
N HIS A 146 28.25 -8.30 10.09
CA HIS A 146 28.99 -8.44 11.36
C HIS A 146 30.49 -8.43 11.14
#